data_AF-A0A127EZ87-F1
#
_entry.id   AF-A0A127EZ87-F1
#
_cell.length_a   1.000
_cell.length_b   1.000
_cell.length_c   1.000
_cell.angle_alpha   90.00
_cell.angle_beta   90.00
_cell.angle_gamma   90.00
#
_symmetry.space_group_name_H-M   'P 1'
#
loop_
_entity.id
_entity.type
_entity.pdbx_description
1 polymer ?
#
loop_
_entity_poly.entity_id
_entity_poly.type
_entity_poly.pdbx_seq_one_letter_code
_entity_poly.pdbx_strand_id
1 'polypeptide(L)'
;MAITLTDDEAGRQILGIFVRYRVPAGGTLRRTHFFDVRDGDFQRGLDNATARKWVAVHHRDRYRYILTEEGYAAGRSAEELAHQELLKTDA
;
A
#
# COMPACT_ATOMS: atom_id res chain seq x y z
N MET A 1 -15.40 -2.39 -19.82
CA MET A 1 -15.77 -2.33 -18.39
C MET A 1 -14.59 -1.80 -17.62
N ALA A 2 -14.74 -0.71 -16.86
CA ALA A 2 -13.70 -0.31 -15.91
C ALA A 2 -13.78 -1.28 -14.73
N ILE A 3 -12.73 -2.07 -14.50
CA ILE A 3 -12.62 -2.87 -13.28
C ILE A 3 -12.43 -1.88 -12.14
N THR A 4 -13.46 -1.70 -11.31
CA THR A 4 -13.34 -0.94 -10.07
C THR A 4 -12.68 -1.85 -9.05
N LEU A 5 -11.55 -1.43 -8.48
CA LEU A 5 -10.91 -2.17 -7.40
C LEU A 5 -11.86 -2.26 -6.20
N THR A 6 -11.84 -3.40 -5.51
CA THR A 6 -12.39 -3.51 -4.16
C THR A 6 -11.61 -2.62 -3.19
N ASP A 7 -12.19 -2.30 -2.03
CA ASP A 7 -11.49 -1.45 -1.05
C ASP A 7 -10.21 -2.12 -0.52
N ASP A 8 -10.19 -3.45 -0.42
CA ASP A 8 -9.00 -4.21 -0.03
C ASP A 8 -7.90 -4.12 -1.09
N GLU A 9 -8.24 -4.33 -2.36
CA GLU A 9 -7.29 -4.20 -3.47
C GLU A 9 -6.74 -2.78 -3.59
N ALA A 10 -7.58 -1.76 -3.40
CA ALA A 10 -7.14 -0.37 -3.36
C ALA A 10 -6.18 -0.11 -2.18
N GLY A 11 -6.47 -0.64 -0.98
CA GLY A 11 -5.58 -0.55 0.17
C GLY A 11 -4.25 -1.28 -0.05
N ARG A 12 -4.28 -2.46 -0.66
CA ARG A 12 -3.08 -3.22 -1.06
C ARG A 12 -2.28 -2.50 -2.13
N GLN A 13 -2.91 -1.79 -3.06
CA GLN A 13 -2.22 -0.97 -4.06
C GLN A 13 -1.42 0.16 -3.40
N ILE A 14 -2.01 0.85 -2.41
CA ILE A 14 -1.30 1.87 -1.61
C ILE A 14 -0.09 1.24 -0.91
N LEU A 15 -0.30 0.11 -0.24
CA LEU A 15 0.77 -0.58 0.49
C LEU A 15 1.89 -1.05 -0.45
N GLY A 16 1.53 -1.58 -1.63
CA GLY A 16 2.48 -2.04 -2.65
C GLY A 16 3.39 -0.93 -3.16
N ILE A 17 2.97 0.34 -3.11
CA ILE A 17 3.83 1.48 -3.47
C ILE A 17 4.91 1.68 -2.40
N PHE A 18 4.59 1.61 -1.11
CA PHE A 18 5.61 1.67 -0.05
C PHE A 18 6.65 0.55 -0.19
N VAL A 19 6.18 -0.65 -0.49
CA VAL A 19 7.04 -1.82 -0.75
C VAL A 19 7.95 -1.59 -1.96
N ARG A 20 7.40 -1.12 -3.08
CA ARG A 20 8.15 -0.79 -4.30
C ARG A 20 9.26 0.23 -4.05
N TYR A 21 8.99 1.25 -3.24
CA TYR A 21 9.97 2.26 -2.84
C TYR A 21 10.87 1.82 -1.67
N ARG A 22 10.74 0.57 -1.20
CA ARG A 22 11.51 -0.02 -0.10
C ARG A 22 11.50 0.82 1.17
N VAL A 23 10.33 1.39 1.49
CA VAL A 23 10.17 2.26 2.64
C VAL A 23 10.22 1.41 3.91
N PRO A 24 11.11 1.71 4.89
CA PRO A 24 11.11 1.01 6.16
C PRO A 24 9.90 1.40 7.01
N ALA A 25 9.60 0.62 8.03
CA ALA A 25 8.60 1.01 9.04
C ALA A 25 8.94 2.38 9.66
N GLY A 26 7.92 3.21 9.90
CA GLY A 26 8.07 4.62 10.27
C GLY A 26 8.51 5.55 9.14
N GLY A 27 8.93 5.01 7.99
CA GLY A 27 9.27 5.76 6.79
C GLY A 27 8.05 6.41 6.14
N THR A 28 8.30 7.35 5.22
CA THR A 28 7.21 8.16 4.66
C THR A 28 7.27 8.30 3.14
N LEU A 29 6.11 8.41 2.52
CA LEU A 29 5.95 8.84 1.13
C LEU A 29 5.08 10.09 1.05
N ARG A 30 5.28 10.87 -0.02
CA ARG A 30 4.39 12.00 -0.36
C ARG A 30 3.37 11.61 -1.41
N ARG A 31 2.26 12.36 -1.52
CA ARG A 31 1.19 12.17 -2.53
C ARG A 31 1.70 11.98 -3.96
N THR A 32 2.81 12.61 -4.34
CA THR A 32 3.43 12.49 -5.66
C THR A 32 3.93 11.08 -5.99
N HIS A 33 4.25 10.24 -5.00
CA HIS A 33 4.66 8.84 -5.23
C HIS A 33 3.48 7.93 -5.64
N PHE A 34 2.26 8.43 -5.50
CA PHE A 34 1.02 7.72 -5.82
C PHE A 34 0.37 8.30 -7.09
N PHE A 35 1.14 8.95 -7.97
CA PHE A 35 0.59 9.60 -9.16
C PHE A 35 -0.03 8.58 -10.15
N ASP A 36 0.49 7.35 -10.18
CA ASP A 36 -0.03 6.25 -10.99
C ASP A 36 -1.35 5.66 -10.46
N VAL A 37 -1.76 6.03 -9.25
CA VAL A 37 -3.04 5.60 -8.66
C VAL A 37 -4.10 6.63 -9.02
N ARG A 38 -5.20 6.18 -9.64
CA ARG A 38 -6.35 7.03 -9.94
C ARG A 38 -6.87 7.67 -8.66
N ASP A 39 -7.23 8.95 -8.71
CA ASP A 39 -7.61 9.70 -7.50
C ASP A 39 -8.73 9.04 -6.67
N GLY A 40 -9.76 8.49 -7.33
CA GLY A 40 -10.85 7.78 -6.64
C GLY A 40 -10.40 6.51 -5.92
N ASP A 41 -9.49 5.75 -6.54
CA ASP A 41 -8.90 4.55 -5.95
C ASP A 41 -7.88 4.91 -4.87
N PHE A 42 -7.18 6.04 -5.02
CA PHE A 42 -6.22 6.55 -4.05
C PHE A 42 -6.92 6.89 -2.72
N GLN A 43 -8.01 7.66 -2.76
CA GLN A 43 -8.70 8.05 -1.54
C GLN A 43 -9.30 6.82 -0.83
N ARG A 44 -10.00 5.96 -1.57
CA ARG A 44 -10.57 4.70 -1.03
C ARG A 44 -9.49 3.78 -0.47
N GLY A 45 -8.39 3.63 -1.19
CA GLY A 45 -7.26 2.80 -0.78
C GLY A 45 -6.56 3.35 0.46
N LEU A 46 -6.39 4.67 0.55
CA LEU A 46 -5.82 5.32 1.73
C LEU A 46 -6.72 5.14 2.95
N ASP A 47 -8.03 5.36 2.80
CA ASP A 47 -8.99 5.18 3.88
C ASP A 47 -8.99 3.73 4.39
N ASN A 48 -8.95 2.75 3.48
CA ASN A 48 -8.85 1.33 3.83
C ASN A 48 -7.52 1.00 4.53
N ALA A 49 -6.40 1.47 3.99
CA ALA A 49 -5.07 1.25 4.56
C ALA A 49 -4.93 1.87 5.96
N THR A 50 -5.55 3.04 6.19
CA THR A 50 -5.58 3.68 7.51
C THR A 50 -6.51 2.94 8.48
N ALA A 51 -7.69 2.49 8.04
CA ALA A 51 -8.58 1.67 8.87
C ALA A 51 -7.91 0.37 9.34
N ARG A 52 -7.06 -0.22 8.49
CA ARG A 52 -6.25 -1.41 8.80
C ARG A 52 -4.96 -1.12 9.56
N LYS A 53 -4.69 0.15 9.88
CA LYS A 53 -3.46 0.61 10.52
C LYS A 53 -2.20 0.31 9.72
N TRP A 54 -2.28 0.12 8.41
CA TRP A 54 -1.09 -0.07 7.55
C TRP A 54 -0.39 1.25 7.23
N VAL A 55 -1.18 2.33 7.13
CA VAL A 55 -0.67 3.66 6.80
C VAL A 55 -1.31 4.68 7.73
N ALA A 56 -0.51 5.61 8.23
CA ALA A 56 -0.98 6.78 8.96
C ALA A 56 -0.78 8.06 8.13
N VAL A 57 -1.71 9.00 8.22
CA VAL A 57 -1.55 10.34 7.64
C VAL A 57 -0.80 11.22 8.64
N HIS A 58 0.21 11.95 8.19
CA HIS A 58 0.99 12.82 9.08
C HIS A 58 0.13 13.98 9.60
N HIS A 59 0.09 14.16 10.93
CA HIS A 59 -0.81 15.11 11.62
C HIS A 59 -0.70 16.59 11.19
N ARG A 60 0.45 17.03 10.64
CA ARG A 60 0.64 18.41 10.12
C ARG A 60 0.72 18.50 8.59
N ASP A 61 0.97 17.39 7.91
CA ASP A 61 1.16 17.37 6.45
C ASP A 61 0.28 16.27 5.88
N ARG A 62 -0.93 16.66 5.45
CA ARG A 62 -1.94 15.73 4.91
C ARG A 62 -1.50 15.03 3.62
N TYR A 63 -0.40 15.45 3.01
CA TYR A 63 0.18 14.84 1.81
C TYR A 63 1.41 13.99 2.12
N ARG A 64 1.71 13.75 3.40
CA ARG A 64 2.74 12.83 3.88
C ARG A 64 2.08 11.65 4.57
N TYR A 65 2.42 10.46 4.09
CA TYR A 65 1.87 9.19 4.54
C TYR A 65 2.98 8.36 5.16
N ILE A 66 2.73 7.79 6.32
CA ILE A 66 3.70 7.08 7.15
C ILE A 66 3.36 5.60 7.05
N LEU A 67 4.35 4.78 6.70
CA LEU A 67 4.23 3.32 6.79
C LEU A 67 4.33 2.93 8.26
N THR A 68 3.34 2.23 8.79
CA THR A 68 3.36 1.72 10.16
C THR A 68 4.15 0.40 10.23
N GLU A 69 4.42 -0.08 11.44
CA GLU A 69 4.98 -1.42 11.65
C GLU A 69 4.04 -2.50 11.09
N GLU A 70 2.73 -2.38 11.33
CA GLU A 70 1.71 -3.30 10.84
C GLU A 70 1.62 -3.29 9.31
N GLY A 71 1.76 -2.11 8.70
CA GLY A 71 1.82 -1.98 7.24
C GLY A 71 3.07 -2.63 6.67
N TYR A 72 4.23 -2.38 7.27
CA TYR A 72 5.48 -2.99 6.84
C TYR A 72 5.41 -4.52 6.90
N ALA A 73 4.90 -5.10 8.01
CA ALA A 73 4.68 -6.53 8.13
C ALA A 73 3.70 -7.07 7.08
N ALA A 74 2.55 -6.40 6.88
CA ALA A 74 1.56 -6.79 5.89
C ALA A 74 2.08 -6.74 4.44
N GLY A 75 2.98 -5.80 4.14
CA GLY A 75 3.65 -5.67 2.85
C GLY A 75 4.64 -6.81 2.61
N ARG A 76 5.45 -7.15 3.61
CA ARG A 76 6.40 -8.26 3.56
C ARG A 76 5.73 -9.61 3.36
N SER A 77 4.64 -9.88 4.10
CA SER A 77 3.86 -11.11 3.91
C SER A 77 3.28 -11.22 2.50
N ALA A 78 2.87 -10.10 1.89
CA ALA A 78 2.37 -10.10 0.52
C ALA A 78 3.48 -10.37 -0.52
N GLU A 79 4.68 -9.79 -0.36
CA GLU A 79 5.84 -10.12 -1.20
C GLU A 79 6.23 -11.58 -1.09
N GLU A 80 6.26 -12.11 0.14
CA GLU A 80 6.67 -13.49 0.40
C GLU A 80 5.67 -14.49 -0.19
N LEU A 81 4.37 -14.25 -0.02
CA LEU A 81 3.34 -15.07 -0.67
C LEU A 81 3.44 -15.02 -2.20
N ALA A 82 3.63 -13.83 -2.78
CA ALA A 82 3.80 -13.69 -4.22
C ALA A 82 5.05 -14.45 -4.74
N HIS A 83 6.13 -14.44 -3.97
CA HIS A 83 7.34 -15.18 -4.29
C HIS A 83 7.14 -16.71 -4.21
N GLN A 84 6.42 -17.20 -3.20
CA GLN A 84 6.12 -18.63 -3.06
C GLN A 84 5.22 -19.17 -4.19
N GLU A 85 4.25 -18.39 -4.66
CA GLU A 85 3.36 -18.80 -5.76
C GLU A 85 4.09 -18.87 -7.11
N LEU A 86 5.06 -17.97 -7.35
CA LEU A 86 5.94 -18.05 -8.52
C LEU A 86 6.75 -19.37 -8.53
N LEU A 87 7.31 -19.76 -7.38
CA LEU A 87 8.11 -20.99 -7.27
C LEU A 87 7.30 -22.28 -7.45
N LYS A 88 5.99 -22.27 -7.17
CA LYS A 88 5.11 -23.44 -7.38
C LYS A 88 4.62 -23.58 -8.82
N THR A 89 4.66 -22.52 -9.61
CA THR A 89 4.14 -22.53 -11.00
C THR A 89 5.17 -23.12 -11.98
N ASP A 90 6.44 -23.19 -11.57
CA ASP A 90 7.56 -23.73 -12.36
C ASP A 90 7.91 -25.21 -12.00
N ALA A 91 7.08 -25.91 -11.23
CA ALA A 91 7.26 -27.30 -10.80
C ALA A 91 6.11 -28.21 -11.28
#